data_AF-A0A7C4R136-F1
#
_entry.id   AF-A0A7C4R136-F1
#
_cell.length_a   1.000
_cell.length_b   1.000
_cell.length_c   1.000
_cell.angle_alpha   90.00
_cell.angle_beta   90.00
_cell.angle_gamma   90.00
#
_symmetry.space_group_name_H-M   'P 1'
#
loop_
_entity.id
_entity.type
_entity.pdbx_description
1 polymer ?
#
loop_
_entity_poly.entity_id
_entity_poly.type
_entity_poly.pdbx_seq_one_letter_code
_entity_poly.pdbx_strand_id
1 'polypeptide(L)'
;MNLNALQHKLIEAARHHSPSEAVPYAFEKRITALLRAQPRPDPLAIWSRLLWRAAVSSVAIMVLSGIWALTAPAPSASLAEDLDTTVLAGLQEIGDNW
;
A
#
# COMPACT_ATOMS: atom_id res chain seq x y z
N MET A 1 -29.54 7.64 -27.51
CA MET A 1 -30.14 6.41 -26.96
C MET A 1 -29.65 6.24 -25.53
N ASN A 2 -30.55 6.12 -24.55
CA ASN A 2 -30.19 6.22 -23.13
C ASN A 2 -29.82 4.84 -22.57
N LEU A 3 -28.52 4.54 -22.49
CA LEU A 3 -27.98 3.21 -22.13
C LEU A 3 -28.42 2.76 -20.73
N ASN A 4 -28.57 3.71 -19.80
CA ASN A 4 -28.94 3.44 -18.42
C ASN A 4 -30.39 2.91 -18.31
N ALA A 5 -31.31 3.52 -19.07
CA ALA A 5 -32.70 3.06 -19.15
C ALA A 5 -32.84 1.67 -19.81
N LEU A 6 -31.97 1.36 -20.78
CA LEU A 6 -31.94 0.05 -21.43
C LEU A 6 -31.46 -1.03 -20.45
N GLN A 7 -30.38 -0.75 -19.71
CA GLN A 7 -29.83 -1.65 -18.70
C GLN A 7 -30.86 -1.94 -17.59
N HIS A 8 -31.57 -0.92 -17.10
CA HIS A 8 -32.60 -1.11 -16.08
C HIS A 8 -33.71 -2.05 -16.56
N LYS A 9 -34.24 -1.84 -17.77
CA LYS A 9 -35.28 -2.69 -18.36
C LYS A 9 -34.81 -4.14 -18.58
N LEU A 10 -33.56 -4.33 -18.99
CA LEU A 10 -32.99 -5.67 -19.17
C LEU A 10 -32.84 -6.42 -17.84
N ILE A 11 -32.39 -5.73 -16.78
CA ILE A 11 -32.25 -6.31 -15.43
C ILE A 11 -33.62 -6.65 -14.84
N GLU A 12 -34.62 -5.81 -15.05
CA GLU A 12 -36.00 -6.05 -14.61
C GLU A 12 -36.63 -7.27 -15.31
N ALA A 13 -36.45 -7.39 -16.62
CA ALA A 13 -36.89 -8.54 -17.41
C ALA A 13 -36.16 -9.84 -17.03
N ALA A 14 -34.85 -9.76 -16.76
CA ALA A 14 -34.07 -10.91 -16.31
C ALA A 14 -34.51 -11.40 -14.92
N ARG A 15 -34.86 -10.49 -14.00
CA ARG A 15 -35.37 -10.84 -12.66
C ARG A 15 -36.72 -11.56 -12.67
N HIS A 16 -37.52 -11.39 -13.72
CA HIS A 16 -38.81 -12.07 -13.87
C HIS A 16 -38.68 -13.47 -14.51
N HIS A 17 -37.50 -13.86 -14.99
CA HIS A 17 -37.24 -15.23 -15.46
C HIS A 17 -36.79 -16.11 -14.29
N SER A 18 -37.38 -17.31 -14.20
CA SER A 18 -36.95 -18.34 -13.25
C SER A 18 -35.46 -18.70 -13.47
N PRO A 19 -34.69 -18.98 -12.40
CA PRO A 19 -33.31 -19.42 -12.55
C PRO A 19 -33.24 -20.64 -13.47
N SER A 20 -32.56 -20.49 -14.60
CA SER A 20 -32.36 -21.57 -15.57
C SER A 20 -30.88 -21.91 -15.59
N GLU A 21 -30.55 -23.20 -15.48
CA GLU A 21 -29.19 -23.70 -15.72
C GLU A 21 -28.84 -23.71 -17.22
N ALA A 22 -29.77 -23.31 -18.09
CA ALA A 22 -29.54 -23.25 -19.53
C ALA A 22 -28.57 -22.12 -19.86
N VAL A 23 -27.30 -22.48 -19.98
CA VAL A 23 -26.25 -21.61 -20.48
C VAL A 23 -26.43 -21.45 -22.00
N PRO A 24 -26.43 -20.21 -22.54
CA PRO A 24 -26.52 -19.99 -23.98
C PRO A 24 -25.47 -20.78 -24.75
N TYR A 25 -25.86 -21.33 -25.89
CA TYR A 25 -24.96 -22.09 -26.76
C TYR A 25 -23.67 -21.30 -27.05
N ALA A 26 -22.52 -21.94 -26.82
CA ALA A 26 -21.18 -21.37 -26.96
C ALA A 26 -20.82 -20.21 -26.01
N PHE A 27 -21.57 -19.98 -24.92
CA PHE A 27 -21.20 -19.02 -23.87
C PHE A 27 -19.78 -19.26 -23.35
N GLU A 28 -19.44 -20.50 -23.01
CA GLU A 28 -18.09 -20.85 -22.56
C GLU A 28 -17.04 -20.44 -23.59
N LYS A 29 -17.23 -20.82 -24.87
CA LYS A 29 -16.32 -20.45 -25.95
C LYS A 29 -16.15 -18.93 -26.09
N ARG A 30 -17.23 -18.16 -25.93
CA ARG A 30 -17.21 -16.69 -26.00
C ARG A 30 -16.48 -16.09 -24.80
N ILE A 31 -16.73 -16.57 -23.59
CA ILE A 31 -16.05 -16.12 -22.37
C ILE A 31 -14.57 -16.45 -22.43
N THR A 32 -14.19 -17.68 -22.79
CA THR A 32 -12.79 -18.08 -22.93
C THR A 32 -12.06 -17.26 -24.00
N ALA A 33 -12.74 -16.92 -25.11
CA ALA A 33 -12.18 -16.04 -26.14
C ALA A 33 -11.95 -14.61 -25.62
N LEU A 34 -12.91 -14.06 -24.86
CA LEU A 34 -12.79 -12.73 -24.23
C LEU A 34 -11.66 -12.70 -23.19
N LEU A 35 -11.53 -13.74 -22.35
CA LEU A 35 -10.44 -13.85 -21.38
C LEU A 35 -9.08 -13.97 -22.07
N ARG A 36 -9.00 -14.69 -23.19
CA ARG A 36 -7.76 -14.82 -23.96
C ARG A 36 -7.39 -13.55 -24.73
N ALA A 37 -8.40 -12.77 -25.13
CA ALA A 37 -8.23 -11.48 -25.80
C ALA A 37 -7.91 -10.33 -24.82
N GLN A 38 -8.11 -10.52 -23.52
CA GLN A 38 -7.69 -9.54 -22.52
C GLN A 38 -6.16 -9.38 -22.57
N PRO A 39 -5.65 -8.14 -22.70
CA PRO A 39 -4.22 -7.92 -22.65
C PRO A 39 -3.70 -8.37 -21.29
N ARG A 40 -2.76 -9.32 -21.31
CA ARG A 40 -2.12 -9.82 -20.10
C ARG A 40 -1.47 -8.61 -19.40
N PRO A 41 -1.79 -8.34 -18.12
CA PRO A 41 -1.18 -7.23 -17.42
C PRO A 41 0.34 -7.42 -17.46
N ASP A 42 1.06 -6.38 -17.87
CA ASP A 42 2.51 -6.43 -17.96
C ASP A 42 3.07 -6.57 -16.53
N PRO A 43 3.64 -7.74 -16.17
CA PRO A 43 4.17 -7.96 -14.84
C PRO A 43 5.28 -6.97 -14.52
N LEU A 44 6.11 -6.57 -15.51
CA LEU A 44 7.19 -5.62 -15.30
C LEU A 44 6.67 -4.23 -14.95
N ALA A 45 5.55 -3.81 -15.54
CA ALA A 45 4.90 -2.54 -15.20
C ALA A 45 4.35 -2.54 -13.76
N ILE A 46 3.85 -3.68 -13.28
CA ILE A 46 3.37 -3.81 -11.90
C ILE A 46 4.56 -3.78 -10.93
N TRP A 47 5.61 -4.55 -11.22
CA TRP A 47 6.82 -4.60 -10.40
C TRP A 47 7.54 -3.27 -10.34
N SER A 48 7.68 -2.57 -11.47
CA SER A 48 8.33 -1.26 -11.53
C SER A 48 7.57 -0.21 -10.71
N ARG A 49 6.24 -0.22 -10.75
CA ARG A 49 5.40 0.69 -9.96
C ARG A 49 5.53 0.43 -8.45
N LEU A 50 5.65 -0.82 -8.04
CA LEU A 50 5.87 -1.19 -6.64
C LEU A 50 7.29 -0.80 -6.18
N LEU A 51 8.32 -1.08 -6.99
CA LEU A 51 9.68 -0.64 -6.72
C LEU A 51 9.76 0.89 -6.59
N TRP A 52 9.08 1.60 -7.48
CA TRP A 52 9.05 3.06 -7.46
C TRP A 52 8.41 3.60 -6.17
N ARG A 53 7.33 2.97 -5.69
CA ARG A 53 6.70 3.34 -4.42
C ARG A 53 7.64 3.17 -3.24
N ALA A 54 8.40 2.07 -3.19
CA ALA A 54 9.38 1.83 -2.14
C ALA A 54 10.54 2.84 -2.22
N ALA A 55 11.09 3.08 -3.42
CA ALA A 55 12.17 4.05 -3.64
C ALA A 55 11.74 5.48 -3.27
N VAL A 56 10.52 5.89 -3.63
CA VAL A 56 10.00 7.21 -3.25
C VAL A 56 9.86 7.33 -1.73
N SER A 57 9.36 6.28 -1.04
CA SER A 57 9.26 6.32 0.42
C SER A 57 10.62 6.39 1.13
N SER A 58 11.64 5.69 0.64
CA SER A 58 12.97 5.74 1.24
C SER A 58 13.65 7.09 1.01
N VAL A 59 13.54 7.65 -0.20
CA VAL A 59 14.03 9.00 -0.51
C VAL A 59 13.31 10.06 0.34
N ALA A 60 11.99 9.93 0.53
CA ALA A 60 11.24 10.85 1.38
C ALA A 60 11.74 10.85 2.83
N ILE A 61 11.98 9.66 3.41
CA ILE A 61 12.53 9.54 4.76
C ILE A 61 13.94 10.13 4.83
N MET A 62 14.80 9.84 3.85
CA MET A 62 16.15 10.39 3.80
C MET A 62 16.16 11.92 3.74
N VAL A 63 15.29 12.52 2.92
CA VAL A 63 15.16 13.98 2.82
C VAL A 63 14.63 14.56 4.13
N LEU A 64 13.62 13.94 4.74
CA LEU A 64 13.07 14.39 6.01
C LEU A 64 14.12 14.36 7.13
N SER A 65 14.88 13.26 7.23
CA SER A 65 15.99 13.13 8.19
C SER A 65 17.13 14.11 7.90
N GLY A 66 17.42 14.38 6.63
CA GLY A 66 18.43 15.36 6.23
C GLY A 66 18.03 16.78 6.62
N ILE A 67 16.78 17.18 6.36
CA ILE A 67 16.23 18.47 6.79
C ILE A 67 16.31 18.55 8.32
N TRP A 68 15.85 17.50 9.01
CA TRP A 68 15.89 17.45 10.46
C TRP A 68 17.31 17.64 11.00
N ALA A 69 18.31 16.93 10.44
CA ALA A 69 19.70 17.05 10.87
C ALA A 69 20.28 18.46 10.64
N LEU A 70 19.84 19.16 9.60
CA LEU A 70 20.28 20.53 9.31
C LEU A 70 19.60 21.58 10.20
N THR A 71 18.37 21.33 10.62
CA THR A 71 17.61 22.22 11.51
C THR A 71 17.74 21.89 12.98
N ALA A 72 18.21 20.68 13.30
CA ALA A 72 18.37 20.24 14.67
C ALA A 72 19.43 21.11 15.34
N PRO A 73 19.16 21.60 16.57
CA PRO A 73 20.17 22.29 17.34
C PRO A 73 21.38 21.35 17.51
N ALA A 74 22.59 21.91 17.43
CA ALA A 74 23.81 21.15 17.68
C ALA A 74 23.66 20.39 19.01
N PRO A 75 24.06 19.11 19.08
CA PRO A 75 23.99 18.37 20.32
C PRO A 75 24.74 19.17 21.38
N SER A 76 24.02 19.68 22.36
CA SER A 76 24.62 20.48 23.42
C SER A 76 25.57 19.56 24.19
N ALA A 77 26.76 20.07 24.53
CA ALA A 77 27.69 19.35 25.40
C ALA A 77 26.99 18.85 26.69
N SER A 78 25.95 19.58 27.12
CA SER A 78 25.08 19.21 28.22
C SER A 78 24.38 17.85 28.05
N LEU A 79 24.08 17.40 26.83
CA LEU A 79 23.37 16.13 26.63
C LEU A 79 24.30 14.93 26.79
N ALA A 80 25.56 15.07 26.38
CA ALA A 80 26.60 14.08 26.65
C ALA A 80 26.96 14.05 28.15
N GLU A 81 27.02 15.22 28.78
CA GLU A 81 27.29 15.38 30.20
C GLU A 81 26.12 14.87 31.07
N ASP A 82 24.86 15.13 30.69
CA ASP A 82 23.67 14.58 31.33
C ASP A 82 23.60 13.06 31.19
N LEU A 83 24.02 12.51 30.04
CA LEU A 83 24.04 11.06 29.81
C LEU A 83 25.09 10.37 30.69
N ASP A 84 26.29 10.96 30.78
CA ASP A 84 27.37 10.44 31.63
C ASP A 84 26.95 10.50 33.11
N THR A 85 26.34 11.62 33.52
CA THR A 85 25.83 11.80 34.88
C THR A 85 24.69 10.83 35.22
N THR A 86 23.77 10.57 34.29
CA THR A 86 22.66 9.61 34.53
C THR A 86 23.13 8.16 34.52
N VAL A 87 24.09 7.78 33.67
CA VAL A 87 24.67 6.44 33.68
C VAL A 87 25.46 6.19 34.96
N LEU A 88 26.28 7.15 35.38
CA LEU A 88 27.04 7.06 36.64
C LEU A 88 26.10 7.02 37.85
N ALA A 89 25.05 7.84 37.88
CA ALA A 89 24.06 7.81 38.96
C ALA A 89 23.35 6.46 39.05
N GLY A 90 22.93 5.88 37.91
CA GLY A 90 22.31 4.55 37.89
C GLY A 90 23.26 3.44 38.33
N LEU A 91 24.55 3.51 37.97
CA LEU A 91 25.56 2.56 38.43
C LEU A 91 25.85 2.67 39.92
N GLN A 92 25.85 3.89 40.46
CA GLN A 92 26.09 4.15 41.87
C GLN A 92 24.91 3.67 42.73
N GLU A 93 23.67 3.89 42.28
CA GLU A 93 22.47 3.32 42.90
C GLU A 93 22.51 1.79 42.90
N ILE A 94 22.94 1.16 41.80
CA ILE A 94 23.11 -0.30 41.76
C ILE A 94 24.21 -0.77 42.74
N GLY A 95 25.30 -0.03 42.87
CA GLY A 95 26.41 -0.36 43.77
C GLY A 95 26.07 -0.21 45.26
N ASP A 96 25.24 0.77 45.62
CA ASP A 96 24.80 1.03 47.01
C ASP A 96 23.70 0.04 47.49
N ASN A 97 23.11 -0.72 46.56
CA ASN A 97 22.04 -1.69 46.81
C ASN A 97 22.56 -3.13 47.06
N TRP A 98 23.87 -3.33 47.16
CA TRP A 98 24.55 -4.60 47.51
C TRP A 98 25.32 -4.46 48.83
#